data_AF-A0A358UZG1-F1
#
_entry.id   AF-A0A358UZG1-F1
#
_cell.length_a   1.000
_cell.length_b   1.000
_cell.length_c   1.000
_cell.angle_alpha   90.00
_cell.angle_beta   90.00
_cell.angle_gamma   90.00
#
_symmetry.space_group_name_H-M   'P 1'
#
loop_
_entity.id
_entity.type
_entity.pdbx_description
1 polymer ?
#
loop_
_entity_poly.entity_id
_entity_poly.type
_entity_poly.pdbx_seq_one_letter_code
_entity_poly.pdbx_strand_id
1 'polypeptide(L)'
;KITKFSGLPENTTIMPVTNNNPGFASSLKRALRFIEGNFDSVLITFATRPNIKLSTIQALFTYFETTAKKPAIVSPIYKSRRGHPVLLSANIIPELLSMDPRWGLASFIRHHSKDCVDIEVKDQGVVKVK
;
A
#
# COMPACT_ATOMS: atom_id res chain seq x y z
N LYS A 1 3.32 25.35 2.14
CA LYS A 1 4.02 24.93 0.90
C LYS A 1 4.49 23.49 1.08
N ILE A 2 4.00 22.55 0.27
CA ILE A 2 4.46 21.16 0.31
C ILE A 2 5.83 21.11 -0.39
N THR A 3 6.92 21.17 0.37
CA THR A 3 8.29 21.31 -0.16
C THR A 3 9.06 19.99 -0.29
N LYS A 4 8.44 18.85 0.01
CA LYS A 4 9.13 17.54 0.15
C LYS A 4 8.94 16.54 -0.99
N PHE A 5 8.20 16.87 -2.04
CA PHE A 5 7.88 15.95 -3.14
C PHE A 5 8.28 16.50 -4.52
N SER A 6 9.57 16.78 -4.71
CA SER A 6 10.13 17.10 -6.04
C SER A 6 10.35 15.83 -6.87
N GLY A 7 10.04 15.86 -8.17
CA GLY A 7 10.30 14.74 -9.09
C GLY A 7 9.18 13.68 -9.15
N LEU A 8 7.96 14.02 -8.74
CA LEU A 8 6.80 13.18 -8.97
C LEU A 8 6.41 13.19 -10.46
N PRO A 9 5.91 12.07 -11.02
CA PRO A 9 5.37 12.04 -12.38
C PRO A 9 4.26 13.08 -12.59
N GLU A 10 4.10 13.56 -13.83
CA GLU A 10 3.11 14.60 -14.20
C GLU A 10 1.67 14.22 -13.80
N ASN A 11 1.34 12.93 -13.81
CA ASN A 11 0.01 12.41 -13.44
C ASN A 11 -0.15 12.12 -11.94
N THR A 12 0.59 12.81 -11.06
CA THR A 12 0.49 12.59 -9.62
C THR A 12 -0.54 13.51 -8.97
N THR A 13 -1.59 12.92 -8.40
CA THR A 13 -2.51 13.65 -7.53
C THR A 13 -1.95 13.76 -6.10
N ILE A 14 -1.77 14.99 -5.62
CA ILE A 14 -1.35 15.27 -4.24
C ILE A 14 -2.56 15.72 -3.43
N MET A 15 -2.92 14.96 -2.40
CA MET A 15 -4.01 15.31 -1.50
C MET A 15 -3.47 15.77 -0.13
N PRO A 16 -3.42 17.09 0.15
CA PRO A 16 -3.01 17.58 1.46
C PRO A 16 -4.02 17.18 2.54
N VAL A 17 -3.51 16.69 3.66
CA VAL A 17 -4.31 16.35 4.85
C VAL A 17 -3.82 17.21 6.01
N THR A 18 -4.67 18.14 6.47
CA THR A 18 -4.46 18.85 7.74
C THR A 18 -4.94 17.92 8.85
N ASN A 19 -4.01 17.46 9.68
CA ASN A 19 -4.32 16.48 10.71
C ASN A 19 -4.32 17.16 12.09
N ASN A 20 -5.51 17.39 12.65
CA ASN A 20 -5.65 17.93 14.02
C ASN A 20 -5.37 16.86 15.09
N ASN A 21 -5.21 15.58 14.68
CA ASN A 21 -4.86 14.47 15.56
C ASN A 21 -3.89 13.50 14.84
N PRO A 22 -2.56 13.64 15.05
CA PRO A 22 -1.54 13.01 14.21
C PRO A 22 -1.57 11.48 14.31
N GLY A 23 -1.91 10.81 13.21
CA GLY A 23 -1.89 9.35 13.10
C GLY A 23 -1.89 8.87 11.65
N PHE A 24 -1.13 7.81 11.34
CA PHE A 24 -1.02 7.21 10.00
C PHE A 24 -2.39 6.79 9.42
N ALA A 25 -3.29 6.31 10.27
CA ALA A 25 -4.60 5.85 9.84
C ALA A 25 -5.49 6.98 9.29
N SER A 26 -5.37 8.21 9.77
CA SER A 26 -6.27 9.29 9.32
C SER A 26 -5.93 9.80 7.92
N SER A 27 -4.64 9.92 7.56
CA SER A 27 -4.24 10.28 6.20
C SER A 27 -4.53 9.15 5.20
N LEU A 28 -4.25 7.91 5.58
CA LEU A 28 -4.56 6.73 4.76
C LEU A 28 -6.06 6.63 4.48
N LYS A 29 -6.92 6.70 5.51
CA LYS A 29 -8.37 6.63 5.33
C LYS A 29 -8.91 7.72 4.42
N ARG A 30 -8.37 8.94 4.52
CA ARG A 30 -8.79 10.04 3.65
C ARG A 30 -8.39 9.78 2.19
N ALA A 31 -7.20 9.24 1.96
CA ALA A 31 -6.76 8.89 0.61
C ALA A 31 -7.62 7.77 0.03
N LEU A 32 -7.92 6.74 0.83
CA LEU A 32 -8.79 5.64 0.43
C LEU A 32 -10.21 6.11 0.09
N ARG A 33 -10.82 7.01 0.88
CA ARG A 33 -12.14 7.59 0.55
C ARG A 33 -12.13 8.40 -0.75
N PHE A 34 -11.02 9.08 -1.04
CA PHE A 34 -10.90 9.88 -2.27
C PHE A 34 -10.87 9.01 -3.54
N ILE A 35 -10.30 7.80 -3.43
CA ILE A 35 -10.12 6.88 -4.55
C ILE A 35 -11.14 5.73 -4.58
N GLU A 36 -11.99 5.62 -3.55
CA GLU A 36 -13.01 4.59 -3.43
C GLU A 36 -13.98 4.65 -4.62
N GLY A 37 -14.23 3.48 -5.24
CA GLY A 37 -15.10 3.35 -6.41
C GLY A 37 -14.45 3.74 -7.75
N ASN A 38 -13.21 4.25 -7.76
CA ASN A 38 -12.54 4.73 -8.98
C ASN A 38 -11.45 3.78 -9.50
N PHE A 39 -11.01 2.79 -8.71
CA PHE A 39 -9.92 1.89 -9.05
C PHE A 39 -10.18 0.47 -8.55
N ASP A 40 -9.70 -0.54 -9.28
CA ASP A 40 -9.81 -1.96 -8.91
C ASP A 40 -8.80 -2.36 -7.82
N SER A 41 -7.72 -1.61 -7.68
CA SER A 41 -6.69 -1.85 -6.67
C SER A 41 -5.90 -0.58 -6.33
N VAL A 42 -5.25 -0.60 -5.17
CA VAL A 42 -4.46 0.52 -4.65
C VAL A 42 -3.13 -0.01 -4.12
N LEU A 43 -2.03 0.61 -4.57
CA LEU A 43 -0.69 0.31 -4.09
C LEU A 43 -0.28 1.29 -2.98
N ILE A 44 -0.01 0.79 -1.77
CA ILE A 44 0.35 1.59 -0.61
C ILE A 44 1.83 1.43 -0.26
N THR A 45 2.53 2.56 -0.16
CA THR A 45 3.93 2.62 0.27
C THR A 45 4.19 3.82 1.18
N PHE A 46 5.36 3.83 1.83
CA PHE A 46 5.82 4.97 2.62
C PHE A 46 6.71 5.87 1.77
N ALA A 47 6.54 7.19 1.92
CA ALA A 47 7.37 8.19 1.24
C ALA A 47 8.87 8.07 1.54
N THR A 48 9.25 7.44 2.66
CA THR A 48 10.65 7.22 3.06
C THR A 48 11.31 6.03 2.37
N ARG A 49 10.60 5.29 1.49
CA ARG A 49 11.12 4.12 0.77
C ARG A 49 11.27 4.37 -0.74
N PRO A 50 12.23 5.21 -1.17
CA PRO A 50 12.40 5.54 -2.60
C PRO A 50 13.10 4.45 -3.41
N ASN A 51 13.66 3.43 -2.77
CA ASN A 51 14.55 2.46 -3.43
C ASN A 51 13.85 1.15 -3.84
N ILE A 52 12.51 1.15 -3.95
CA ILE A 52 11.76 0.01 -4.46
C ILE A 52 11.96 -0.06 -5.98
N LYS A 53 12.33 -1.23 -6.50
CA LYS A 53 12.52 -1.42 -7.95
C LYS A 53 11.18 -1.46 -8.66
N LEU A 54 11.13 -0.90 -9.88
CA LEU A 54 9.96 -0.97 -10.74
C LEU A 54 9.52 -2.42 -11.01
N SER A 55 10.48 -3.34 -11.18
CA SER A 55 10.20 -4.77 -11.37
C SER A 55 9.43 -5.39 -10.20
N THR A 56 9.62 -4.89 -8.98
CA THR A 56 8.86 -5.32 -7.80
C THR A 56 7.40 -4.90 -7.94
N ILE A 57 7.16 -3.65 -8.32
CA ILE A 57 5.80 -3.12 -8.53
C ILE A 57 5.08 -3.91 -9.62
N GLN A 58 5.74 -4.12 -10.76
CA GLN A 58 5.21 -4.91 -11.87
C GLN A 58 4.86 -6.33 -11.43
N ALA A 59 5.72 -7.00 -10.66
CA ALA A 59 5.45 -8.35 -10.17
C ALA A 59 4.18 -8.43 -9.28
N LEU A 60 3.94 -7.42 -8.44
CA LEU A 60 2.74 -7.37 -7.61
C LEU A 60 1.47 -7.24 -8.46
N PHE A 61 1.46 -6.32 -9.44
CA PHE A 61 0.32 -6.11 -10.34
C PHE A 61 0.09 -7.32 -11.25
N THR A 62 1.13 -7.84 -11.90
CA THR A 62 1.02 -9.03 -12.76
C THR A 62 0.41 -10.20 -11.99
N TYR A 63 0.83 -10.43 -10.75
CA TYR A 63 0.23 -11.49 -9.94
C TYR A 63 -1.24 -11.20 -9.62
N PHE A 64 -1.56 -9.98 -9.21
CA PHE A 64 -2.92 -9.57 -8.87
C PHE A 64 -3.90 -9.76 -10.04
N GLU A 65 -3.48 -9.38 -11.25
CA GLU A 65 -4.32 -9.46 -12.46
C GLU A 65 -4.47 -10.88 -13.00
N THR A 66 -3.42 -11.70 -12.93
CA THR A 66 -3.40 -13.01 -13.59
C THR A 66 -3.81 -14.17 -12.68
N THR A 67 -3.80 -13.98 -11.36
CA THR A 67 -4.08 -15.06 -10.42
C THR A 67 -5.57 -15.38 -10.34
N ALA A 68 -5.92 -16.67 -10.47
CA ALA A 68 -7.28 -17.15 -10.24
C ALA A 68 -7.72 -17.01 -8.77
N LYS A 69 -6.76 -16.86 -7.84
CA LYS A 69 -7.03 -16.77 -6.39
C LYS A 69 -7.70 -15.45 -5.97
N LYS A 70 -7.57 -14.40 -6.78
CA LYS A 70 -8.11 -13.04 -6.52
C LYS A 70 -7.91 -12.57 -5.06
N PRO A 71 -6.66 -12.50 -4.57
CA PRO A 71 -6.40 -12.13 -3.18
C PRO A 71 -6.81 -10.68 -2.92
N ALA A 72 -7.25 -10.41 -1.69
CA ALA A 72 -7.55 -9.05 -1.27
C ALA A 72 -6.27 -8.22 -1.05
N ILE A 73 -5.16 -8.89 -0.68
CA ILE A 73 -3.89 -8.25 -0.33
C ILE A 73 -2.75 -9.00 -1.00
N VAL A 74 -1.85 -8.27 -1.67
CA VAL A 74 -0.61 -8.81 -2.24
C VAL A 74 0.57 -8.05 -1.64
N SER A 75 1.48 -8.77 -1.00
CA SER A 75 2.66 -8.18 -0.34
C SER A 75 3.97 -8.79 -0.87
N PRO A 76 5.03 -7.99 -1.05
CA PRO A 76 6.35 -8.52 -1.37
C PRO A 76 7.02 -9.10 -0.12
N ILE A 77 7.74 -10.21 -0.27
CA ILE A 77 8.59 -10.80 0.75
C ILE A 77 10.04 -10.85 0.27
N TYR A 78 10.97 -10.35 1.08
CA TYR A 78 12.41 -10.44 0.83
C TYR A 78 13.07 -11.13 2.02
N LYS A 79 13.71 -12.29 1.79
CA LYS A 79 14.37 -13.09 2.84
C LYS A 79 13.46 -13.32 4.07
N SER A 80 12.26 -13.87 3.82
CA SER A 80 11.24 -14.16 4.84
C SER A 80 10.69 -12.95 5.61
N ARG A 81 10.96 -11.74 5.13
CA ARG A 81 10.45 -10.49 5.72
C ARG A 81 9.48 -9.82 4.76
N ARG A 82 8.22 -9.70 5.19
CA ARG A 82 7.19 -8.96 4.45
C ARG A 82 7.54 -7.48 4.40
N GLY A 83 7.36 -6.88 3.24
CA GLY A 83 7.75 -5.50 2.94
C GLY A 83 6.62 -4.65 2.37
N HIS A 84 7.01 -3.48 1.88
CA HIS A 84 6.20 -2.57 1.06
C HIS A 84 6.79 -2.49 -0.34
N PRO A 85 6.03 -2.13 -1.37
CA PRO A 85 4.66 -1.65 -1.32
C PRO A 85 3.65 -2.79 -1.18
N VAL A 86 2.49 -2.52 -0.60
CA VAL A 86 1.40 -3.51 -0.48
C VAL A 86 0.31 -3.13 -1.45
N LEU A 87 -0.14 -4.08 -2.27
CA LEU A 87 -1.26 -3.90 -3.20
C LEU A 87 -2.53 -4.41 -2.53
N LEU A 88 -3.59 -3.59 -2.53
CA LEU A 88 -4.90 -3.91 -1.98
C LEU A 88 -5.93 -3.93 -3.09
N SER A 89 -6.80 -4.93 -3.11
CA SER A 89 -8.02 -4.93 -3.93
C SER A 89 -8.98 -3.84 -3.44
N ALA A 90 -9.76 -3.24 -4.35
CA ALA A 90 -10.85 -2.35 -3.99
C ALA A 90 -11.83 -2.96 -2.97
N ASN A 91 -12.02 -4.28 -3.01
CA ASN A 91 -12.99 -5.00 -2.18
C ASN A 91 -12.65 -4.96 -0.68
N ILE A 92 -11.37 -4.78 -0.30
CA ILE A 92 -10.95 -4.71 1.10
C ILE A 92 -10.93 -3.26 1.63
N ILE A 93 -11.12 -2.27 0.75
CA ILE A 93 -11.08 -0.85 1.12
C ILE A 93 -12.16 -0.49 2.16
N PRO A 94 -13.45 -0.91 2.02
CA PRO A 94 -14.48 -0.57 3.01
C PRO A 94 -14.15 -1.07 4.41
N GLU A 95 -13.53 -2.24 4.51
CA GLU A 95 -13.09 -2.82 5.79
C GLU A 95 -11.91 -2.04 6.38
N LEU A 96 -10.92 -1.69 5.56
CA LEU A 96 -9.79 -0.86 5.96
C LEU A 96 -10.23 0.54 6.41
N LEU A 97 -11.28 1.11 5.78
CA LEU A 97 -11.90 2.36 6.19
C LEU A 97 -12.61 2.25 7.54
N SER A 98 -13.15 1.08 7.86
CA SER A 98 -13.88 0.78 9.11
C SER A 98 -12.97 0.38 10.28
N MET A 99 -11.71 0.01 10.00
CA MET A 99 -10.71 -0.37 11.02
C MET A 99 -10.54 0.70 12.10
N ASP A 100 -10.31 0.30 13.36
CA ASP A 100 -9.92 1.23 14.42
C ASP A 100 -8.68 2.06 14.02
N PRO A 101 -8.73 3.40 14.06
CA PRO A 101 -7.59 4.24 13.66
C PRO A 101 -6.35 4.07 14.53
N ARG A 102 -6.46 3.44 15.71
CA ARG A 102 -5.32 3.04 16.55
C ARG A 102 -4.53 1.90 15.92
N TRP A 103 -5.12 1.14 14.99
CA TRP A 103 -4.46 0.05 14.29
C TRP A 103 -3.75 0.57 13.04
N GLY A 104 -2.54 0.07 12.81
CA GLY A 104 -1.80 0.34 11.58
C GLY A 104 -2.13 -0.67 10.48
N LEU A 105 -1.79 -0.32 9.24
CA LEU A 105 -1.95 -1.21 8.08
C LEU A 105 -1.27 -2.59 8.28
N ALA A 106 -0.14 -2.64 8.99
CA ALA A 106 0.50 -3.93 9.31
C ALA A 106 -0.37 -4.84 10.19
N SER A 107 -1.08 -4.28 11.18
CA SER A 107 -2.02 -5.05 12.01
C SER A 107 -3.22 -5.52 11.20
N PHE A 108 -3.74 -4.67 10.31
CA PHE A 108 -4.80 -5.02 9.37
C PHE A 108 -4.42 -6.23 8.50
N ILE A 109 -3.26 -6.16 7.82
CA ILE A 109 -2.77 -7.24 6.95
C ILE A 109 -2.57 -8.54 7.74
N ARG A 110 -2.09 -8.45 8.99
CA ARG A 110 -1.93 -9.65 9.84
C ARG A 110 -3.28 -10.29 10.16
N HIS A 111 -4.31 -9.48 10.42
CA HIS A 111 -5.67 -9.98 10.67
C HIS A 111 -6.25 -10.65 9.41
N HIS A 112 -5.98 -10.11 8.22
CA HIS A 112 -6.36 -10.65 6.91
C HIS A 112 -5.31 -11.57 6.29
N SER A 113 -4.55 -12.30 7.11
CA SER A 113 -3.48 -13.18 6.62
C SER A 113 -3.97 -14.27 5.65
N LYS A 114 -5.24 -14.69 5.75
CA LYS A 114 -5.85 -15.67 4.84
C LYS A 114 -6.15 -15.10 3.45
N ASP A 115 -6.41 -13.79 3.37
CA ASP A 115 -6.70 -13.07 2.14
C ASP A 115 -5.45 -12.38 1.57
N CYS A 116 -4.31 -12.60 2.23
CA CYS A 116 -3.01 -12.07 1.87
C CYS A 116 -2.17 -13.13 1.17
N VAL A 117 -1.62 -12.76 0.02
CA VAL A 117 -0.58 -13.54 -0.66
C VAL A 117 0.74 -12.80 -0.60
N ASP A 118 1.79 -13.54 -0.22
CA ASP A 118 3.16 -13.05 -0.27
C ASP A 118 3.83 -13.49 -1.58
N ILE A 119 4.53 -12.55 -2.23
CA ILE A 119 5.30 -12.79 -3.45
C ILE A 119 6.78 -12.60 -3.15
N GLU A 120 7.57 -13.63 -3.38
CA GLU A 120 9.01 -13.55 -3.19
C GLU A 120 9.66 -12.64 -4.23
N VAL A 121 10.45 -11.68 -3.75
CA VAL A 121 11.17 -10.73 -4.59
C VAL A 121 12.64 -10.68 -4.21
N LYS A 122 13.50 -10.34 -5.17
CA LYS A 122 14.96 -10.14 -4.96
C LYS A 122 15.31 -8.69 -4.60
N ASP A 123 14.33 -7.90 -4.18
CA ASP A 123 14.46 -6.48 -3.92
C ASP A 123 14.50 -6.18 -2.42
N GLN A 124 15.68 -5.87 -1.89
CA GLN A 124 15.85 -5.46 -0.50
C GLN A 124 15.14 -4.14 -0.16
N GLY A 125 14.81 -3.32 -1.16
CA GLY A 125 14.10 -2.05 -1.00
C GLY A 125 12.73 -2.23 -0.35
N VAL A 126 12.15 -3.43 -0.41
CA VAL A 126 10.85 -3.72 0.18
C VAL A 126 10.87 -3.76 1.71
N VAL A 127 12.01 -4.10 2.32
CA VAL A 127 12.15 -4.22 3.78
C VAL A 127 13.09 -3.18 4.39
N LYS A 128 13.97 -2.57 3.59
CA LYS A 128 14.94 -1.58 4.07
C LYS A 128 14.25 -0.23 4.28
N VAL A 129 14.33 0.29 5.49
CA VAL A 129 14.00 1.70 5.79
C VAL A 129 15.31 2.49 5.65
N LYS A 130 15.26 3.65 4.99
CA LYS A 130 16.39 4.60 4.97
C LYS A 130 16.64 5.15 6.37
#